data_AF-A0A1I0MW01-F1
#
_entry.id   AF-A0A1I0MW01-F1
#
_cell.length_a   1.000
_cell.length_b   1.000
_cell.length_c   1.000
_cell.angle_alpha   90.00
_cell.angle_beta   90.00
_cell.angle_gamma   90.00
#
_symmetry.space_group_name_H-M   'P 1'
#
loop_
_entity.id
_entity.type
_entity.pdbx_description
1 polymer ?
#
loop_
_entity_poly.entity_id
_entity_poly.type
_entity_poly.pdbx_seq_one_letter_code
_entity_poly.pdbx_strand_id
1 'polypeptide(L)' 'MITFTLANGDSSVDLMLDERREIRSMLTVLKEAGKIGGETENYVCRSLLQNRVISLYKTFEEEKIFSGDVISLEVLNG' A
#
# COMPACT_ATOMS: atom_id res chain seq x y z
N MET A 1 -8.77 6.87 -10.92
CA MET A 1 -7.60 6.00 -11.22
C MET A 1 -6.36 6.74 -10.78
N ILE A 2 -5.49 6.06 -10.03
CA ILE A 2 -4.25 6.65 -9.49
C ILE A 2 -3.04 5.79 -9.86
N THR A 3 -1.87 6.43 -9.91
CA THR A 3 -0.56 5.78 -10.10
C THR A 3 0.37 6.11 -8.94
N PHE A 4 0.86 5.13 -8.21
CA PHE A 4 1.70 5.37 -7.02
C PHE A 4 2.74 4.27 -6.86
N THR A 5 3.77 4.53 -6.07
CA THR A 5 4.83 3.56 -5.78
C THR A 5 4.62 2.95 -4.40
N LEU A 6 4.60 1.61 -4.32
CA LEU A 6 4.66 0.87 -3.07
C LEU A 6 6.10 0.42 -2.81
N ALA A 7 6.74 0.99 -1.79
CA ALA A 7 8.05 0.60 -1.32
C ALA A 7 7.92 -0.49 -0.24
N ASN A 8 8.69 -1.56 -0.35
CA ASN A 8 8.72 -2.70 0.56
C ASN A 8 10.18 -3.14 0.79
N GLY A 9 10.80 -2.62 1.86
CA GLY A 9 12.23 -2.79 2.10
C GLY A 9 13.07 -2.25 0.94
N ASP A 10 13.94 -3.09 0.38
CA ASP A 10 14.79 -2.75 -0.77
C ASP A 10 14.08 -2.88 -2.13
N SER A 11 12.80 -3.28 -2.13
CA SER A 11 12.01 -3.46 -3.34
C SER A 11 10.96 -2.37 -3.48
N SER A 12 10.59 -2.05 -4.72
CA SER A 12 9.47 -1.15 -5.01
C SER A 12 8.66 -1.67 -6.20
N VAL A 13 7.37 -1.39 -6.21
CA VAL A 13 6.48 -1.68 -7.32
C VAL A 13 5.62 -0.46 -7.63
N ASP A 14 5.57 -0.09 -8.91
CA ASP A 14 4.65 0.95 -9.40
C ASP A 14 3.30 0.32 -9.70
N LEU A 15 2.25 0.94 -9.18
CA LEU A 15 0.88 0.42 -9.23
C LEU A 15 -0.03 1.42 -9.93
N MET A 16 -0.96 0.89 -10.74
CA MET A 16 -2.02 1.65 -11.38
C MET A 16 -3.36 0.97 -11.09
N LEU A 17 -4.25 1.66 -10.38
CA LEU A 17 -5.54 1.09 -9.95
C LEU A 17 -6.62 2.16 -9.72
N ASP A 18 -7.86 1.71 -9.52
CA ASP A 18 -8.97 2.58 -9.14
C ASP A 18 -8.84 3.00 -7.66
N GLU A 19 -8.88 4.30 -7.39
CA GLU A 19 -8.73 4.87 -6.04
C GLU A 19 -9.87 4.52 -5.09
N ARG A 20 -11.00 4.06 -5.63
CA ARG A 20 -12.15 3.57 -4.86
C ARG A 20 -11.97 2.15 -4.34
N ARG A 21 -10.85 1.48 -4.67
CA ARG A 21 -10.52 0.17 -4.10
C ARG A 21 -9.99 0.31 -2.68
N GLU A 22 -10.31 -0.65 -1.83
CA GLU A 22 -9.68 -0.79 -0.52
C GLU A 22 -8.20 -1.15 -0.65
N ILE A 23 -7.38 -0.56 0.21
CA ILE A 23 -5.93 -0.78 0.22
C ILE A 23 -5.60 -2.24 0.55
N ARG A 24 -6.34 -2.86 1.49
CA ARG A 24 -6.16 -4.28 1.83
C ARG A 24 -6.35 -5.20 0.63
N SER A 25 -7.34 -4.95 -0.22
CA SER A 25 -7.57 -5.78 -1.42
C SER A 25 -6.39 -5.73 -2.38
N MET A 26 -5.76 -4.56 -2.53
CA MET A 26 -4.53 -4.42 -3.32
C MET A 26 -3.38 -5.25 -2.72
N LEU A 27 -3.19 -5.21 -1.40
CA LEU A 27 -2.15 -6.00 -0.73
C LEU A 27 -2.39 -7.51 -0.87
N THR A 28 -3.63 -7.99 -0.80
CA THR A 28 -3.97 -9.40 -1.06
C THR A 28 -3.54 -9.81 -2.47
N VAL A 29 -3.87 -9.01 -3.49
CA VAL A 29 -3.46 -9.30 -4.88
C VAL A 29 -1.93 -9.34 -5.02
N LEU A 30 -1.22 -8.40 -4.39
CA LEU A 30 0.25 -8.39 -4.42
C LEU A 30 0.86 -9.60 -3.71
N LYS A 31 0.26 -10.06 -2.60
CA LYS A 31 0.69 -11.28 -1.90
C LYS A 31 0.47 -12.51 -2.79
N GLU A 32 -0.71 -12.65 -3.38
CA GLU A 32 -1.04 -13.77 -4.27
C GLU A 32 -0.14 -13.80 -5.52
N ALA A 33 0.27 -12.63 -6.00
CA ALA A 33 1.22 -12.50 -7.11
C ALA A 33 2.71 -12.69 -6.70
N GLY A 34 2.99 -12.95 -5.42
CA GLY A 34 4.35 -13.11 -4.89
C GLY A 34 5.20 -11.83 -4.94
N LYS A 35 4.56 -10.65 -5.00
CA LYS A 35 5.24 -9.33 -5.03
C LYS A 35 5.57 -8.81 -3.64
N ILE A 36 4.82 -9.23 -2.63
CA ILE A 36 5.08 -8.94 -1.22
C ILE A 36 4.97 -10.25 -0.42
N GLY A 37 5.72 -10.36 0.67
CA GLY A 37 5.76 -11.56 1.52
C GLY A 37 5.36 -11.27 2.95
N GLY A 38 4.77 -12.25 3.64
CA GLY A 38 4.20 -12.10 4.99
C GLY A 38 2.67 -12.12 5.01
N GLU A 39 2.10 -12.12 6.21
CA GLU A 39 0.64 -12.10 6.40
C GLU A 39 0.07 -10.68 6.30
N THR A 40 -1.04 -10.52 5.58
CA THR A 40 -1.61 -9.18 5.29
C THR A 40 -2.04 -8.41 6.53
N GLU A 41 -2.35 -9.13 7.60
CA GLU A 41 -2.73 -8.60 8.90
C GLU A 41 -1.57 -7.97 9.68
N ASN A 42 -0.32 -8.31 9.31
CA ASN A 42 0.88 -7.79 9.95
C ASN A 42 1.47 -6.60 9.20
N TYR A 43 0.83 -6.09 8.15
CA TYR A 43 1.34 -4.93 7.43
C TYR A 43 0.88 -3.62 8.06
N VAL A 44 1.78 -2.64 8.03
CA VAL A 44 1.48 -1.22 8.21
C VAL A 44 1.86 -0.49 6.94
N CYS A 45 0.93 0.31 6.41
CA CYS A 45 1.21 1.24 5.32
C CYS A 45 1.42 2.64 5.86
N ARG A 46 2.44 3.35 5.37
CA ARG A 46 2.69 4.75 5.70
C ARG A 46 2.87 5.56 4.41
N SER A 47 2.21 6.70 4.31
CA SER A 47 2.49 7.69 3.26
C SER A 47 3.78 8.40 3.62
N LEU A 48 4.79 8.31 2.76
CA LEU A 48 6.07 9.01 2.98
C LEU A 48 5.93 10.51 2.75
N LEU A 49 5.12 10.92 1.78
CA LEU A 49 4.89 12.33 1.47
C LEU A 49 4.08 13.03 2.57
N GLN A 50 3.03 12.38 3.08
CA GLN A 50 2.16 12.94 4.11
C GLN A 50 2.65 12.63 5.54
N ASN A 51 3.72 11.84 5.67
CA ASN A 51 4.31 11.39 6.93
C ASN A 51 3.29 10.85 7.95
N ARG A 52 2.40 9.94 7.51
CA ARG A 52 1.34 9.38 8.36
C ARG A 52 1.03 7.93 8.03
N VAL A 53 0.54 7.20 9.02
CA VAL A 53 0.01 5.84 8.85
C VAL A 53 -1.31 5.91 8.07
N ILE A 54 -1.51 4.93 7.20
CA ILE A 54 -2.68 4.77 6.34
C ILE A 54 -3.49 3.57 6.82
N SER A 55 -4.82 3.70 6.90
CA SER A 55 -5.69 2.57 7.23
C SER A 55 -5.81 1.61 6.05
N LEU A 56 -5.49 0.33 6.26
CA LEU A 56 -5.68 -0.70 5.23
C LEU A 56 -7.15 -0.99 4.91
N TYR A 57 -8.06 -0.63 5.82
CA TYR A 57 -9.51 -0.86 5.72
C TYR A 57 -10.27 0.25 5.00
N LYS A 58 -9.56 1.26 4.48
CA LYS A 58 -10.14 2.34 3.72
C LYS A 58 -9.70 2.27 2.27
N THR A 59 -10.42 3.01 1.43
CA THR A 59 -10.03 3.23 0.04
C THR A 59 -8.85 4.20 -0.06
N PHE A 60 -8.17 4.20 -1.21
CA PHE A 60 -7.12 5.18 -1.49
C PHE A 60 -7.68 6.61 -1.49
N GLU A 61 -8.91 6.82 -1.97
CA GLU A 61 -9.60 8.12 -1.95
C GLU A 61 -9.85 8.63 -0.54
N GLU A 62 -10.40 7.80 0.36
CA GLU A 62 -10.65 8.18 1.75
C GLU A 62 -9.36 8.48 2.52
N GLU A 63 -8.28 7.78 2.17
CA GLU A 63 -6.93 8.01 2.68
C GLU A 63 -6.18 9.09 1.88
N LYS A 64 -6.85 9.79 0.97
CA LYS A 64 -6.29 10.91 0.21
C LYS A 64 -4.93 10.56 -0.41
N ILE A 65 -4.84 9.37 -1.00
CA ILE A 65 -3.66 8.92 -1.75
C ILE A 65 -3.83 9.38 -3.19
N PHE A 66 -2.82 10.07 -3.70
CA PHE A 66 -2.85 10.66 -5.03
C PHE A 66 -1.82 10.05 -5.96
N SER A 67 -1.92 10.39 -7.25
CA SER A 67 -0.90 9.97 -8.20
C SER A 67 0.45 10.60 -7.87
N GLY A 68 1.52 9.80 -7.93
CA GLY A 68 2.88 10.17 -7.55
C GLY A 68 3.22 9.94 -6.08
N ASP A 69 2.26 9.52 -5.25
CA ASP A 69 2.54 9.19 -3.85
C ASP A 69 3.49 7.99 -3.73
N VAL A 70 4.26 7.98 -2.65
CA VAL A 70 5.08 6.83 -2.24
C VAL A 70 4.57 6.32 -0.90
N ILE A 71 4.16 5.05 -0.89
CA ILE A 71 3.65 4.35 0.29
C ILE A 71 4.71 3.33 0.72
N SER A 72 5.19 3.41 1.96
CA SER A 72 6.00 2.35 2.55
C SER A 72 5.09 1.26 3.13
N LEU A 73 5.46 0.01 2.85
CA LEU A 73 4.91 -1.20 3.44
C LEU A 73 5.93 -1.73 4.45
N GLU A 74 5.51 -1.87 5.70
CA GLU A 74 6.34 -2.38 6.80
C GLU A 74 5.65 -3.60 7.42
N VAL A 75 6.42 -4.65 7.72
CA VAL A 75 5.93 -5.83 8.45
C VAL A 75 6.14 -5.62 9.94
N LEU A 76 5.06 -5.71 10.71
CA LEU A 76 5.12 -5.79 12.17
C LEU A 76 5.70 -7.15 12.55
N ASN A 77 7.00 -7.17 12.84
CA ASN A 77 7.62 -8.30 13.52
C ASN A 77 7.22 -8.19 15.00
N GLY A 78 6.36 -9.10 15.46
CA GLY A 78 6.10 -9.31 16.88
C GLY A 78 7.30 -9.88 17.62
#